data_AF-A0A838U3R1-F1
#
_entry.id   AF-A0A838U3R1-F1
#
_cell.length_a   1.000
_cell.length_b   1.000
_cell.length_c   1.000
_cell.angle_alpha   90.00
_cell.angle_beta   90.00
_cell.angle_gamma   90.00
#
_symmetry.space_group_name_H-M   'P 1'
#
loop_
_entity.id
_entity.type
_entity.pdbx_description
1 polymer ?
#
loop_
_entity_poly.entity_id
_entity_poly.type
_entity_poly.pdbx_seq_one_letter_code
_entity_poly.pdbx_strand_id
1 'polypeptide(L)'
;MGCGPNEGVLKSRRPSADSSAATPARSAFEQDLSDMRDADYSFIYVLRRKDGTPLDPEDRALIRANILEVNRRVVSAEGRVAIIGTNFPVPPDKMRAIYDRFAVDNYSRTGAGNSDSPH
;
A
#
# COMPACT_ATOMS: atom_id res chain seq x y z
N MET A 1 -38.88 51.27 -18.30
CA MET A 1 -38.14 50.81 -17.11
C MET A 1 -38.45 49.34 -16.89
N GLY A 2 -37.42 48.49 -16.88
CA GLY A 2 -37.57 47.06 -16.63
C GLY A 2 -36.44 46.25 -17.25
N CYS A 3 -35.20 46.52 -16.83
CA CYS A 3 -34.07 45.59 -16.90
C CYS A 3 -34.50 44.22 -16.32
N GLY A 4 -34.10 43.03 -16.75
CA GLY A 4 -33.02 42.59 -17.63
C GLY A 4 -33.00 41.03 -17.64
N PRO A 5 -32.04 40.41 -18.35
CA PRO A 5 -32.00 39.01 -18.83
C PRO A 5 -31.51 38.03 -17.72
N ASN A 6 -31.23 36.72 -17.86
CA ASN A 6 -30.61 35.88 -18.89
C ASN A 6 -30.67 34.40 -18.45
N GLU A 7 -30.98 33.49 -19.38
CA GLU A 7 -30.64 32.07 -19.26
C GLU A 7 -29.12 31.88 -19.44
N GLY A 8 -28.54 30.95 -18.67
CA GLY A 8 -27.18 30.45 -18.88
C GLY A 8 -26.20 30.74 -17.73
N VAL A 9 -25.23 29.82 -17.60
CA VAL A 9 -24.02 29.86 -16.75
C VAL A 9 -24.08 29.02 -15.46
N LEU A 10 -23.68 27.75 -15.63
CA LEU A 10 -22.58 27.13 -14.88
C LEU A 10 -22.68 27.18 -13.34
N LYS A 11 -23.32 26.17 -12.74
CA LYS A 11 -22.89 25.70 -11.42
C LYS A 11 -21.73 24.71 -11.58
N SER A 12 -20.61 25.24 -12.07
CA SER A 12 -19.30 24.63 -11.89
C SER A 12 -18.64 25.26 -10.67
N ARG A 13 -18.06 24.39 -9.83
CA ARG A 13 -17.09 24.66 -8.76
C ARG A 13 -17.60 25.35 -7.50
N ARG A 14 -17.84 24.50 -6.49
CA ARG A 14 -16.89 24.48 -5.37
C ARG A 14 -16.20 23.11 -5.33
N PRO A 15 -14.89 23.00 -5.62
CA PRO A 15 -14.07 22.03 -4.92
C PRO A 15 -13.84 22.68 -3.54
N SER A 16 -14.82 22.57 -2.65
CA SER A 16 -14.52 22.79 -1.25
C SER A 16 -13.63 21.64 -0.85
N ALA A 17 -12.33 21.94 -0.79
CA ALA A 17 -11.39 21.26 0.05
C ALA A 17 -11.97 21.08 1.46
N ASP A 18 -11.45 20.06 2.14
CA ASP A 18 -11.78 19.62 3.49
C ASP A 18 -13.04 18.75 3.63
N SER A 19 -12.81 17.45 3.48
CA SER A 19 -12.88 16.63 4.68
C SER A 19 -11.67 15.72 4.70
N SER A 20 -10.71 16.11 5.54
CA SER A 20 -9.76 15.24 6.19
C SER A 20 -10.48 14.03 6.80
N ALA A 21 -10.77 13.02 6.01
CA ALA A 21 -11.04 11.67 6.49
C ALA A 21 -9.74 10.87 6.30
N ALA A 22 -8.73 11.20 7.08
CA ALA A 22 -7.54 10.37 7.23
C ALA A 22 -7.88 9.12 8.05
N THR A 23 -8.90 8.35 7.65
CA THR A 23 -9.31 7.11 8.35
C THR A 23 -10.08 6.05 7.55
N PRO A 24 -9.95 5.90 6.21
CA PRO A 24 -10.27 4.64 5.54
C PRO A 24 -9.02 3.81 5.19
N ALA A 25 -7.85 4.44 5.07
CA ALA A 25 -6.64 3.77 4.60
C ALA A 25 -5.98 2.87 5.65
N ARG A 26 -6.07 3.22 6.94
CA ARG A 26 -5.64 2.32 8.02
C ARG A 26 -6.48 1.05 8.02
N SER A 27 -7.80 1.18 8.03
CA SER A 27 -8.70 0.02 8.03
C SER A 27 -8.54 -0.84 6.77
N ALA A 28 -8.38 -0.24 5.59
CA ALA A 28 -8.13 -1.00 4.37
C ALA A 28 -6.76 -1.70 4.40
N PHE A 29 -5.72 -1.05 4.90
CA PHE A 29 -4.40 -1.66 5.10
C PHE A 29 -4.43 -2.80 6.11
N GLU A 30 -5.09 -2.61 7.27
CA GLU A 30 -5.20 -3.61 8.32
C GLU A 30 -6.02 -4.82 7.85
N GLN A 31 -7.09 -4.57 7.08
CA GLN A 31 -7.89 -5.60 6.45
C GLN A 31 -7.06 -6.41 5.46
N ASP A 32 -6.33 -5.73 4.58
CA ASP A 32 -5.49 -6.37 3.57
C ASP A 32 -4.31 -7.14 4.18
N LEU A 33 -3.71 -6.60 5.23
CA LEU A 33 -2.69 -7.30 6.01
C LEU A 33 -3.27 -8.54 6.69
N SER A 34 -4.48 -8.46 7.22
CA SER A 34 -5.17 -9.60 7.82
C SER A 34 -5.48 -10.66 6.77
N ASP A 35 -5.94 -10.26 5.57
CA ASP A 35 -6.22 -11.16 4.45
C ASP A 35 -4.94 -11.88 3.97
N MET A 36 -3.81 -11.16 3.94
CA MET A 36 -2.49 -11.75 3.63
C MET A 36 -2.01 -12.73 4.70
N ARG A 37 -2.31 -12.46 5.98
CA ARG A 37 -2.00 -13.38 7.09
C ARG A 37 -2.90 -14.63 7.07
N ASP A 38 -4.17 -14.46 6.74
CA ASP A 38 -5.16 -15.53 6.62
C ASP A 38 -4.84 -16.45 5.42
N ALA A 39 -4.32 -15.86 4.34
CA ALA A 39 -3.85 -16.60 3.15
C ALA A 39 -2.59 -17.46 3.37
N ASP A 40 -2.08 -17.58 4.61
CA ASP A 40 -0.99 -18.46 5.03
C ASP A 40 0.35 -18.25 4.28
N TYR A 41 0.70 -17.00 3.93
CA TYR A 41 2.01 -16.74 3.33
C TYR A 41 3.15 -16.85 4.35
N SER A 42 4.22 -17.57 3.98
CA SER A 42 5.44 -17.70 4.81
C SER A 42 6.10 -16.35 5.09
N PHE A 43 6.16 -15.47 4.08
CA PHE A 43 6.77 -14.16 4.17
C PHE A 43 5.79 -13.05 3.79
N ILE A 44 5.64 -12.08 4.68
CA ILE A 44 4.77 -10.92 4.47
C ILE A 44 5.60 -9.66 4.63
N TYR A 45 5.73 -8.90 3.55
CA TYR A 45 6.46 -7.64 3.52
C TYR A 45 5.52 -6.49 3.23
N VAL A 46 5.61 -5.44 4.02
CA VAL A 46 4.87 -4.19 3.83
C VAL A 46 5.86 -3.12 3.38
N LEU A 47 5.71 -2.66 2.15
CA LEU A 47 6.57 -1.67 1.52
C LEU A 47 5.87 -0.32 1.50
N ARG A 48 6.60 0.71 1.92
CA ARG A 48 6.16 2.10 1.92
C ARG A 48 7.28 2.96 1.35
N ARG A 49 6.96 4.01 0.60
CA ARG A 49 8.01 4.97 0.21
C ARG A 49 8.53 5.68 1.45
N LYS A 50 9.85 5.88 1.52
CA LYS A 50 10.50 6.60 2.62
C LYS A 50 9.98 8.04 2.74
N ASP A 51 9.59 8.64 1.61
CA ASP A 51 9.04 9.99 1.55
C ASP A 51 7.56 10.09 1.98
N GLY A 52 6.88 8.96 2.24
CA GLY A 52 5.46 8.92 2.61
C GLY A 52 4.47 9.23 1.47
N THR A 53 4.99 9.43 0.25
CA THR A 53 4.20 9.62 -0.97
C THR A 53 3.62 8.31 -1.51
N PRO A 54 2.58 8.36 -2.35
CA PRO A 54 2.07 7.19 -3.05
C PRO A 54 3.14 6.54 -3.94
N LEU A 55 3.03 5.21 -4.11
CA LEU A 55 3.87 4.41 -4.97
C LEU A 55 3.59 4.75 -6.43
N ASP A 56 4.62 5.19 -7.13
CA ASP A 56 4.57 5.50 -8.55
C ASP A 56 4.62 4.22 -9.42
N PRO A 57 4.26 4.29 -10.71
CA PRO A 57 4.38 3.14 -11.61
C PRO A 57 5.80 2.55 -11.65
N GLU A 58 6.84 3.38 -11.54
CA GLU A 58 8.24 2.92 -11.45
C GLU A 58 8.50 2.11 -10.19
N ASP A 59 7.96 2.54 -9.05
CA ASP A 59 8.09 1.79 -7.79
C ASP A 59 7.45 0.41 -7.92
N ARG A 60 6.25 0.36 -8.53
CA ARG A 60 5.54 -0.89 -8.78
C ARG A 60 6.31 -1.78 -9.75
N ALA A 61 6.97 -1.21 -10.76
CA ALA A 61 7.82 -1.95 -11.69
C ALA A 61 9.06 -2.51 -11.00
N LEU A 62 9.71 -1.73 -10.13
CA LEU A 62 10.88 -2.16 -9.36
C LEU A 62 10.52 -3.32 -8.42
N ILE A 63 9.38 -3.23 -7.73
CA ILE A 63 8.86 -4.32 -6.90
C ILE A 63 8.64 -5.58 -7.73
N ARG A 64 8.03 -5.48 -8.93
CA ARG A 64 7.83 -6.64 -9.83
C ARG A 64 9.14 -7.24 -10.32
N ALA A 65 10.12 -6.41 -10.66
CA ALA A 65 11.39 -6.85 -11.21
C ALA A 65 12.27 -7.54 -10.16
N ASN A 66 12.10 -7.20 -8.88
CA ASN A 66 12.92 -7.73 -7.80
C ASN A 66 12.25 -8.89 -7.04
N ILE A 67 10.92 -8.92 -7.00
CA ILE A 67 10.15 -9.98 -6.35
C ILE A 67 9.34 -10.67 -7.44
N LEU A 68 9.98 -11.65 -8.08
CA LEU A 68 9.43 -12.40 -9.22
C LEU A 68 8.40 -13.44 -8.76
N GLU A 69 8.66 -14.10 -7.64
CA GLU A 69 7.77 -15.09 -7.02
C GLU A 69 6.85 -14.43 -6.00
N VAL A 70 5.95 -13.58 -6.50
CA VAL A 70 4.86 -13.03 -5.69
C VAL A 70 3.62 -13.90 -5.86
N ASN A 71 3.23 -14.60 -4.80
CA ASN A 71 1.96 -15.31 -4.77
C ASN A 71 0.79 -14.32 -4.72
N ARG A 72 0.93 -13.23 -3.94
CA ARG A 72 -0.07 -12.15 -3.89
C ARG A 72 0.57 -10.82 -3.55
N ARG A 73 0.15 -9.79 -4.27
CA ARG A 73 0.49 -8.40 -3.95
C ARG A 73 -0.77 -7.56 -3.99
N VAL A 74 -0.96 -6.81 -2.93
CA VAL A 74 -1.98 -5.78 -2.88
C VAL A 74 -1.33 -4.43 -2.67
N VAL A 75 -1.84 -3.46 -3.40
CA VAL A 75 -1.51 -2.05 -3.18
C VAL A 75 -2.73 -1.44 -2.52
N SER A 76 -2.53 -0.78 -1.38
CA SER A 76 -3.60 -0.10 -0.67
C SER A 76 -4.33 0.87 -1.61
N ALA A 77 -5.60 1.16 -1.34
CA ALA A 77 -6.44 2.00 -2.19
C ALA A 77 -5.85 3.40 -2.44
N GLU A 78 -5.09 3.94 -1.48
CA GLU A 78 -4.37 5.22 -1.63
C GLU A 78 -3.05 5.11 -2.39
N GLY A 79 -2.61 3.92 -2.77
CA GLY A 79 -1.35 3.70 -3.47
C GLY A 79 -0.10 3.82 -2.60
N ARG A 80 -0.21 4.16 -1.31
CA ARG A 80 0.96 4.45 -0.45
C ARG A 80 1.67 3.24 0.13
N VAL A 81 0.98 2.11 0.20
CA VAL A 81 1.47 0.89 0.83
C VAL A 81 1.30 -0.28 -0.14
N ALA A 82 2.34 -1.07 -0.33
CA ALA A 82 2.27 -2.35 -1.02
C ALA A 82 2.51 -3.47 -0.03
N ILE A 83 1.56 -4.39 0.09
CA ILE A 83 1.68 -5.61 0.88
C ILE A 83 2.01 -6.74 -0.08
N ILE A 84 3.06 -7.50 0.25
CA ILE A 84 3.55 -8.62 -0.54
C ILE A 84 3.53 -9.86 0.33
N GLY A 85 2.76 -10.84 -0.10
CA GLY A 85 2.76 -12.19 0.42
C GLY A 85 3.50 -13.12 -0.54
N THR A 86 4.53 -13.79 -0.04
CA THR A 86 5.26 -14.83 -0.79
C THR A 86 5.56 -16.02 0.09
N ASN A 87 5.56 -17.21 -0.51
CA ASN A 87 6.00 -18.43 0.16
C ASN A 87 7.49 -18.70 -0.05
N PHE A 88 8.14 -17.91 -0.91
CA PHE A 88 9.53 -18.09 -1.28
C PHE A 88 10.40 -17.02 -0.62
N PRO A 89 11.61 -17.38 -0.16
CA PRO A 89 12.53 -16.39 0.40
C PRO A 89 12.97 -15.42 -0.69
N VAL A 90 12.79 -14.11 -0.43
CA VAL A 90 13.30 -13.09 -1.35
C VAL A 90 14.82 -13.00 -1.17
N PRO A 91 15.62 -13.08 -2.26
CA PRO A 91 17.07 -13.00 -2.14
C PRO A 91 17.50 -11.68 -1.48
N PRO A 92 18.54 -11.71 -0.61
CA PRO A 92 18.96 -10.51 0.13
C PRO A 92 19.41 -9.38 -0.79
N ASP A 93 20.01 -9.70 -1.94
CA ASP A 93 20.43 -8.72 -2.95
C ASP A 93 19.24 -7.95 -3.54
N LYS A 94 18.14 -8.67 -3.82
CA LYS A 94 16.87 -8.11 -4.29
C LYS A 94 16.18 -7.29 -3.20
N MET A 95 16.16 -7.80 -1.97
CA MET A 95 15.64 -7.05 -0.81
C MET A 95 16.42 -5.78 -0.56
N ARG A 96 17.75 -5.77 -0.74
CA ARG A 96 18.58 -4.58 -0.57
C ARG A 96 18.19 -3.46 -1.55
N ALA A 97 17.93 -3.78 -2.82
CA ALA A 97 17.42 -2.82 -3.79
C ALA A 97 16.04 -2.25 -3.40
N ILE A 98 15.21 -3.06 -2.75
CA ILE A 98 13.92 -2.62 -2.21
C ILE A 98 14.13 -1.71 -0.99
N TYR A 99 14.97 -2.10 -0.02
CA TYR A 99 15.29 -1.31 1.17
C TYR A 99 15.94 0.04 0.85
N ASP A 100 16.59 0.18 -0.31
CA ASP A 100 17.18 1.43 -0.76
C ASP A 100 16.10 2.51 -1.00
N ARG A 101 14.98 2.14 -1.62
CA ARG A 101 13.90 3.07 -1.99
C ARG A 101 12.69 3.04 -1.05
N PHE A 102 12.46 1.91 -0.39
CA PHE A 102 11.27 1.68 0.43
C PHE A 102 11.67 1.44 1.89
N ALA A 103 10.83 1.93 2.79
CA ALA A 103 10.75 1.40 4.14
C ALA A 103 9.99 0.07 4.06
N VAL A 104 10.63 -1.02 4.50
CA VAL A 104 10.02 -2.35 4.48
C VAL A 104 9.85 -2.83 5.91
N ASP A 105 8.60 -3.06 6.28
CA ASP A 105 8.23 -3.73 7.52
C ASP A 105 8.01 -5.21 7.24
N ASN A 106 8.61 -6.06 8.07
CA ASN A 106 8.49 -7.52 7.95
C ASN A 106 7.43 -8.02 8.94
N TYR A 107 6.32 -8.52 8.41
CA TYR A 107 5.20 -9.12 9.14
C TYR A 107 5.11 -10.64 8.92
N SER A 108 6.20 -11.26 8.47
CA SER A 108 6.29 -12.71 8.30
C SER A 108 5.95 -13.43 9.60
N ARG A 109 5.40 -14.64 9.48
CA ARG A 109 5.01 -15.46 10.64
C ARG A 109 6.22 -15.69 11.55
N THR A 110 6.16 -15.20 12.79
CA THR A 110 7.05 -15.57 13.89
C THR A 110 6.90 -17.06 14.13
N GLY A 111 7.81 -17.82 13.54
CA GLY A 111 7.74 -19.27 13.36
C GLY A 111 8.79 -19.72 12.36
N ALA A 112 9.20 -18.83 11.44
CA ALA A 112 10.39 -19.00 10.61
C ALA A 112 11.71 -18.65 11.31
N GLY A 113 11.68 -18.25 12.59
CA GLY A 113 12.87 -18.00 13.39
C GLY A 113 12.53 -17.49 14.79
N ASN A 114 12.73 -18.35 15.78
CA ASN A 114 12.54 -18.20 17.24
C ASN A 114 11.13 -18.49 17.79
N SER A 115 11.06 -19.72 18.31
CA SER A 115 10.22 -20.19 19.42
C SER A 115 10.23 -19.25 20.62
N ASP A 116 9.06 -18.98 21.22
CA ASP A 116 8.71 -18.70 22.64
C ASP A 116 7.32 -17.98 22.65
N SER A 117 6.23 -18.33 23.34
CA SER A 117 5.94 -19.23 24.46
C SER A 117 4.41 -19.46 24.57
N PRO A 118 3.92 -20.37 25.44
CA PRO A 118 2.56 -20.92 25.46
C PRO A 118 1.59 -20.13 26.34
N HIS A 119 0.28 -20.40 26.21
CA HIS A 119 -0.66 -20.24 27.31
C HIS A 119 -1.70 -21.37 27.31
#